data_AF-A0A2V8HNN6-F1
#
_entry.id   AF-A0A2V8HNN6-F1
#
_cell.length_a   1.000
_cell.length_b   1.000
_cell.length_c   1.000
_cell.angle_alpha   90.00
_cell.angle_beta   90.00
_cell.angle_gamma   90.00
#
_symmetry.space_group_name_H-M   'P 1'
#
loop_
_entity.id
_entity.type
_entity.pdbx_description
1 polymer ?
#
loop_
_entity_poly.entity_id
_entity_poly.type
_entity_poly.pdbx_seq_one_letter_code
_entity_poly.pdbx_strand_id
1 'polypeptide(L)'
;MASSIEWILSKLGGGRAVKTTPVCYLRENGPIAYELPLFDGAAREHVEAMLAADLAWHWKSPPRDWTQLTRWSVAALLTDLGPAAGASDGVVIPGAVILGIDATDAPGDISDDIAASWIRTFASARGGPLHVVITRAADTNDLVFVAQHPPDSVRTLLHGWAIDRDRAERRAYVRLRDAALERVPDKLKPR
;
A
#
# COMPACT_ATOMS: atom_id res chain seq x y z
N MET A 1 -16.46 -34.27 7.08
CA MET A 1 -16.16 -32.98 7.73
C MET A 1 -14.66 -32.92 7.98
N ALA A 2 -13.91 -32.67 6.91
CA ALA A 2 -12.46 -32.43 6.97
C ALA A 2 -12.27 -30.90 7.12
N SER A 3 -11.53 -30.53 8.16
CA SER A 3 -11.43 -29.18 8.73
C SER A 3 -10.84 -28.14 7.78
N SER A 4 -11.40 -26.93 7.83
CA SER A 4 -10.89 -25.67 7.24
C SER A 4 -9.42 -25.32 7.51
N ILE A 5 -8.73 -26.12 8.33
CA ILE A 5 -7.31 -26.01 8.66
C ILE A 5 -6.43 -26.50 7.48
N GLU A 6 -6.85 -27.51 6.70
CA GLU A 6 -6.06 -27.99 5.55
C GLU A 6 -6.01 -26.99 4.39
N TRP A 7 -7.03 -26.14 4.23
CA TRP A 7 -7.04 -25.06 3.24
C TRP A 7 -6.09 -23.91 3.62
N ILE A 8 -5.97 -23.61 4.92
CA ILE A 8 -5.03 -22.60 5.42
C ILE A 8 -3.58 -23.11 5.29
N LEU A 9 -3.35 -24.41 5.49
CA LEU A 9 -2.02 -25.00 5.34
C LEU A 9 -1.62 -25.22 3.88
N SER A 10 -2.55 -25.44 2.95
CA SER A 10 -2.25 -25.57 1.52
C SER A 10 -1.85 -24.25 0.85
N LYS A 11 -2.19 -23.11 1.46
CA LYS A 11 -1.75 -21.76 1.05
C LYS A 11 -0.33 -21.38 1.48
N LEU A 12 0.35 -22.21 2.27
CA LEU A 12 1.72 -21.96 2.75
C LEU A 12 2.82 -22.56 1.86
N GLY A 13 2.45 -23.25 0.77
CA GLY A 13 3.38 -23.89 -0.16
C GLY A 13 3.50 -23.14 -1.47
N GLY A 14 4.13 -21.96 -1.50
CA GLY A 14 4.26 -21.19 -2.74
C GLY A 14 5.37 -20.15 -2.69
N GLY A 15 6.60 -20.58 -2.94
CA GLY A 15 7.76 -19.69 -3.11
C GLY A 15 8.38 -19.25 -1.78
N ARG A 16 9.65 -19.56 -1.58
CA ARG A 16 10.44 -19.07 -0.45
C ARG A 16 10.73 -17.59 -0.69
N ALA A 17 9.74 -16.73 -0.44
CA ALA A 17 9.94 -15.29 -0.39
C ALA A 17 11.09 -15.03 0.58
N VAL A 18 12.12 -14.34 0.11
CA VAL A 18 13.18 -13.83 0.98
C VAL A 18 12.47 -12.97 2.01
N LYS A 19 12.44 -13.41 3.27
CA LYS A 19 11.86 -12.64 4.37
C LYS A 19 12.75 -11.43 4.61
N THR A 20 12.50 -10.37 3.87
CA THR A 20 13.15 -9.08 4.07
C THR A 20 12.49 -8.44 5.28
N THR A 21 13.28 -8.14 6.31
CA THR A 21 12.78 -7.38 7.47
C THR A 21 12.31 -6.01 7.00
N PRO A 22 11.06 -5.60 7.25
CA PRO A 22 10.58 -4.29 6.83
C PRO A 22 11.35 -3.18 7.55
N VAL A 23 11.53 -2.04 6.88
CA VAL A 23 12.12 -0.84 7.49
C VAL A 23 11.00 0.11 7.88
N CYS A 24 10.90 0.45 9.17
CA CYS A 24 9.94 1.40 9.70
C CYS A 24 10.56 2.79 9.85
N TYR A 25 10.06 3.75 9.07
CA TYR A 25 10.43 5.15 9.12
C TYR A 25 9.55 5.89 10.13
N LEU A 26 10.16 6.24 11.27
CA LEU A 26 9.51 6.88 12.40
C LEU A 26 9.55 8.41 12.29
N ARG A 27 8.47 9.03 12.72
CA ARG A 27 8.23 10.48 12.71
C ARG A 27 7.59 10.86 14.03
N GLU A 28 7.90 12.06 14.53
CA GLU A 28 7.36 12.55 15.80
C GLU A 28 5.84 12.76 15.73
N ASN A 29 5.37 13.55 14.76
CA ASN A 29 3.96 13.95 14.68
C ASN A 29 3.35 13.57 13.34
N GLY A 30 2.63 12.46 13.18
CA GLY A 30 1.95 12.08 11.93
C GLY A 30 2.32 10.69 11.42
N PRO A 31 2.01 10.34 10.15
CA PRO A 31 2.12 8.98 9.66
C PRO A 31 3.55 8.44 9.67
N ILE A 32 3.68 7.14 9.95
CA ILE A 32 4.92 6.38 9.77
C ILE A 32 4.88 5.66 8.43
N ALA A 33 6.04 5.26 7.91
CA ALA A 33 6.13 4.48 6.69
C ALA A 33 6.79 3.12 6.95
N TYR A 34 6.33 2.08 6.27
CA TYR A 34 7.03 0.81 6.15
C TYR A 34 7.55 0.66 4.73
N GLU A 35 8.82 0.33 4.59
CA GLU A 35 9.45 -0.01 3.31
C GLU A 35 9.66 -1.51 3.25
N LEU A 36 9.08 -2.14 2.23
CA LEU A 36 9.17 -3.58 1.97
C LEU A 36 8.74 -3.88 0.52
N PRO A 37 9.18 -5.00 -0.07
CA PRO A 37 8.74 -5.43 -1.39
C PRO A 37 7.31 -6.03 -1.31
N LEU A 38 6.32 -5.21 -0.96
CA LEU A 38 4.97 -5.65 -0.65
C LEU A 38 4.38 -6.42 -1.83
N PHE A 39 4.53 -5.94 -3.06
CA PHE A 39 3.90 -6.59 -4.20
C PHE A 39 4.80 -7.61 -4.91
N ASP A 40 5.95 -7.99 -4.34
CA ASP A 40 6.88 -8.90 -5.01
C ASP A 40 6.61 -10.35 -4.59
N GLY A 41 6.33 -11.21 -5.58
CA GLY A 41 6.04 -12.63 -5.36
C GLY A 41 4.68 -12.95 -4.72
N ALA A 42 4.05 -11.98 -4.04
CA ALA A 42 2.76 -12.17 -3.34
C ALA A 42 1.71 -11.07 -3.64
N ALA A 43 1.86 -10.29 -4.71
CA ALA A 43 0.95 -9.16 -5.03
C ALA A 43 -0.53 -9.52 -4.94
N ARG A 44 -0.93 -10.65 -5.56
CA ARG A 44 -2.33 -11.08 -5.58
C ARG A 44 -2.85 -11.33 -4.17
N GLU A 45 -2.11 -12.00 -3.31
CA GLU A 45 -2.54 -12.32 -1.96
C GLU A 45 -2.71 -11.05 -1.12
N HIS A 46 -1.80 -10.09 -1.27
CA HIS A 46 -1.90 -8.81 -0.59
C HIS A 46 -3.08 -7.95 -1.09
N VAL A 47 -3.34 -7.94 -2.41
CA VAL A 47 -4.49 -7.25 -2.99
C VAL A 47 -5.83 -7.88 -2.57
N GLU A 48 -5.90 -9.20 -2.46
CA GLU A 48 -7.09 -9.87 -1.91
C GLU A 48 -7.28 -9.54 -0.42
N ALA A 49 -6.19 -9.42 0.36
CA ALA A 49 -6.27 -8.95 1.74
C ALA A 49 -6.76 -7.50 1.83
N MET A 50 -6.41 -6.63 0.88
CA MET A 50 -6.98 -5.28 0.78
C MET A 50 -8.49 -5.34 0.57
N LEU A 51 -8.98 -6.15 -0.39
CA LEU A 51 -10.41 -6.32 -0.64
C LEU A 51 -11.19 -6.87 0.57
N ALA A 52 -10.53 -7.66 1.40
CA ALA A 52 -11.11 -8.20 2.63
C ALA A 52 -11.06 -7.22 3.82
N ALA A 53 -10.23 -6.17 3.73
CA ALA A 53 -10.17 -5.12 4.74
C ALA A 53 -11.39 -4.21 4.63
N ASP A 54 -11.85 -3.72 5.78
CA ASP A 54 -12.96 -2.78 5.88
C ASP A 54 -12.52 -1.35 5.50
N LEU A 55 -12.10 -1.19 4.25
CA LEU A 55 -11.63 0.06 3.66
C LEU A 55 -12.06 0.13 2.19
N ALA A 56 -12.41 1.32 1.73
CA ALA A 56 -12.55 1.61 0.32
C ALA A 56 -11.17 1.90 -0.28
N TRP A 57 -10.73 1.02 -1.17
CA TRP A 57 -9.44 1.13 -1.83
C TRP A 57 -9.57 1.78 -3.19
N HIS A 58 -8.69 2.73 -3.48
CA HIS A 58 -8.58 3.36 -4.79
C HIS A 58 -7.12 3.41 -5.22
N TRP A 59 -6.84 3.26 -6.50
CA TRP A 59 -5.48 3.45 -7.01
C TRP A 59 -5.46 4.27 -8.28
N LYS A 60 -4.31 4.90 -8.49
CA LYS A 60 -3.92 5.58 -9.73
C LYS A 60 -2.57 5.03 -10.17
N SER A 61 -2.38 4.92 -11.47
CA SER A 61 -1.11 4.52 -12.10
C SER A 61 -0.90 5.37 -13.36
N PRO A 62 0.30 5.53 -13.91
CA PRO A 62 0.51 6.29 -15.14
C PRO A 62 -0.47 6.01 -16.30
N PRO A 63 -0.87 4.74 -16.60
CA PRO A 63 -1.85 4.48 -17.65
C PRO A 63 -3.32 4.62 -17.22
N ARG A 64 -3.62 4.87 -15.94
CA ARG A 64 -5.00 4.88 -15.43
C ARG A 64 -5.30 6.06 -14.54
N ASP A 65 -6.52 6.56 -14.65
CA ASP A 65 -7.03 7.46 -13.64
C ASP A 65 -7.43 6.70 -12.36
N TRP A 66 -7.81 7.46 -11.33
CA TRP A 66 -8.33 6.90 -10.08
C TRP A 66 -9.41 5.84 -10.33
N THR A 67 -9.14 4.63 -9.86
CA THR A 67 -10.02 3.49 -10.03
C THR A 67 -10.28 2.84 -8.67
N GLN A 68 -11.54 2.51 -8.37
CA GLN A 68 -11.87 1.79 -7.15
C GLN A 68 -11.48 0.31 -7.28
N LEU A 69 -10.82 -0.22 -6.24
CA LEU A 69 -10.43 -1.63 -6.16
C LEU A 69 -11.65 -2.45 -5.80
N THR A 70 -12.05 -3.24 -6.78
CA THR A 70 -13.14 -4.21 -6.71
C THR A 70 -12.64 -5.52 -7.28
N ARG A 71 -13.38 -6.62 -7.08
CA ARG A 71 -13.04 -7.92 -7.68
C ARG A 71 -12.82 -7.86 -9.19
N TRP A 72 -13.52 -6.97 -9.89
CA TRP A 72 -13.42 -6.81 -11.34
C TRP A 72 -12.16 -6.07 -11.77
N SER A 73 -11.59 -5.28 -10.87
CA SER A 73 -10.52 -4.35 -11.19
C SER A 73 -9.16 -4.77 -10.60
N VAL A 74 -9.13 -5.84 -9.79
CA VAL A 74 -7.91 -6.53 -9.30
C VAL A 74 -6.95 -6.87 -10.42
N ALA A 75 -7.43 -7.44 -11.53
CA ALA A 75 -6.56 -7.85 -12.62
C ALA A 75 -5.82 -6.64 -13.23
N ALA A 76 -6.52 -5.52 -13.38
CA ALA A 76 -5.94 -4.27 -13.87
C ALA A 76 -4.87 -3.72 -12.90
N LEU A 77 -5.16 -3.69 -11.59
CA LEU A 77 -4.17 -3.30 -10.59
C LEU A 77 -2.93 -4.20 -10.63
N LEU A 78 -3.11 -5.52 -10.67
CA LEU A 78 -1.98 -6.47 -10.72
C LEU A 78 -1.15 -6.33 -12.00
N THR A 79 -1.78 -6.04 -13.13
CA THR A 79 -1.07 -5.73 -14.38
C THR A 79 -0.25 -4.44 -14.24
N ASP A 80 -0.82 -3.38 -13.67
CA ASP A 80 -0.14 -2.10 -13.51
C ASP A 80 1.01 -2.18 -12.49
N LEU A 81 0.83 -2.99 -11.43
CA LEU A 81 1.86 -3.22 -10.44
C LEU A 81 3.07 -3.93 -11.05
N GLY A 82 2.85 -4.84 -12.01
CA GLY A 82 3.90 -5.62 -12.66
C GLY A 82 4.73 -6.50 -11.70
N PRO A 83 5.61 -7.36 -12.22
CA PRO A 83 6.66 -7.98 -11.41
C PRO A 83 7.78 -6.96 -11.15
N ALA A 84 8.25 -6.80 -9.91
CA ALA A 84 9.38 -5.91 -9.63
C ALA A 84 10.63 -6.25 -10.44
N ALA A 85 11.49 -5.24 -10.58
CA ALA A 85 12.77 -5.27 -11.28
C ALA A 85 13.53 -6.59 -11.01
N GLY A 86 13.64 -7.42 -12.05
CA GLY A 86 14.30 -8.73 -11.99
C GLY A 86 13.59 -9.84 -12.78
N ALA A 87 12.31 -9.66 -13.16
CA ALA A 87 11.63 -10.55 -14.09
C ALA A 87 11.86 -10.07 -15.53
N SER A 88 12.69 -10.80 -16.27
CA SER A 88 12.93 -10.61 -17.70
C SER A 88 11.58 -10.52 -18.43
N ASP A 89 11.34 -9.40 -19.13
CA ASP A 89 10.16 -9.04 -19.94
C ASP A 89 8.96 -8.34 -19.26
N GLY A 90 9.02 -7.99 -17.97
CA GLY A 90 7.96 -7.20 -17.32
C GLY A 90 8.26 -5.70 -17.24
N VAL A 91 7.44 -4.83 -17.84
CA VAL A 91 7.51 -3.38 -17.61
C VAL A 91 6.86 -3.08 -16.25
N VAL A 92 7.67 -2.77 -15.24
CA VAL A 92 7.17 -2.12 -14.01
C VAL A 92 6.66 -0.74 -14.39
N ILE A 93 5.44 -0.40 -13.97
CA ILE A 93 4.92 0.96 -14.12
C ILE A 93 5.17 1.69 -12.80
N PRO A 94 6.27 2.45 -12.67
CA PRO A 94 6.52 3.20 -11.47
C PRO A 94 5.52 4.33 -11.28
N GLY A 95 5.27 4.70 -10.03
CA GLY A 95 4.40 5.83 -9.69
C GLY A 95 2.94 5.42 -9.43
N ALA A 96 2.66 4.14 -9.23
CA ALA A 96 1.36 3.73 -8.70
C ALA A 96 1.18 4.28 -7.28
N VAL A 97 0.02 4.90 -7.04
CA VAL A 97 -0.41 5.39 -5.72
C VAL A 97 -1.72 4.69 -5.38
N ILE A 98 -1.77 4.09 -4.20
CA ILE A 98 -2.95 3.39 -3.69
C ILE A 98 -3.37 4.04 -2.37
N LEU A 99 -4.67 4.30 -2.22
CA LEU A 99 -5.27 4.91 -1.05
C LEU A 99 -6.23 3.93 -0.39
N GLY A 100 -6.07 3.72 0.92
CA GLY A 100 -7.04 3.03 1.77
C GLY A 100 -7.83 4.05 2.57
N ILE A 101 -9.12 4.15 2.28
CA ILE A 101 -10.02 5.19 2.78
C ILE A 101 -11.08 4.52 3.66
N ASP A 102 -11.56 5.19 4.70
CA ASP A 102 -12.76 4.76 5.41
C ASP A 102 -13.93 4.60 4.42
N ALA A 103 -14.58 3.44 4.43
CA ALA A 103 -15.64 3.10 3.49
C ALA A 103 -16.86 4.02 3.63
N THR A 104 -17.12 4.59 4.82
CA THR A 104 -18.26 5.50 5.01
C THR A 104 -18.02 6.88 4.42
N ASP A 105 -16.76 7.26 4.25
CA ASP A 105 -16.34 8.59 3.81
C ASP A 105 -15.83 8.60 2.36
N ALA A 106 -15.78 7.45 1.71
CA ALA A 106 -15.29 7.32 0.35
C ALA A 106 -16.27 7.94 -0.66
N PRO A 107 -15.88 9.00 -1.39
CA PRO A 107 -16.69 9.51 -2.49
C PRO A 107 -16.69 8.51 -3.65
N GLY A 108 -17.72 8.60 -4.50
CA GLY A 108 -17.82 7.76 -5.70
C GLY A 108 -16.71 8.01 -6.72
N ASP A 109 -16.24 9.26 -6.84
CA ASP A 109 -15.17 9.67 -7.75
C ASP A 109 -14.07 10.41 -7.00
N ILE A 110 -12.81 10.06 -7.28
CA ILE A 110 -11.62 10.70 -6.73
C ILE A 110 -10.88 11.42 -7.86
N SER A 111 -10.55 12.69 -7.63
CA SER A 111 -9.65 13.45 -8.50
C SER A 111 -8.27 13.61 -7.86
N ASP A 112 -7.28 14.02 -8.66
CA ASP A 112 -5.93 14.30 -8.14
C ASP A 112 -5.92 15.38 -7.06
N ASP A 113 -6.76 16.40 -7.18
CA ASP A 113 -6.85 17.47 -6.19
C ASP A 113 -7.46 16.98 -4.87
N ILE A 114 -8.47 16.09 -4.93
CA ILE A 114 -9.07 15.45 -3.75
C ILE A 114 -8.03 14.57 -3.06
N ALA A 115 -7.39 13.67 -3.81
CA ALA A 115 -6.35 12.78 -3.30
C ALA A 115 -5.17 13.57 -2.69
N ALA A 116 -4.69 14.61 -3.39
CA ALA A 116 -3.64 15.49 -2.89
C ALA A 116 -4.03 16.18 -1.58
N SER A 117 -5.27 16.66 -1.47
CA SER A 117 -5.79 17.29 -0.25
C SER A 117 -5.83 16.33 0.93
N TRP A 118 -6.34 15.11 0.73
CA TRP A 118 -6.36 14.08 1.77
C TRP A 118 -4.97 13.63 2.19
N ILE A 119 -4.06 13.41 1.24
CA ILE A 119 -2.67 13.06 1.53
C ILE A 119 -2.01 14.14 2.37
N ARG A 120 -2.19 15.43 2.04
CA ARG A 120 -1.66 16.55 2.84
C ARG A 120 -2.25 16.57 4.25
N THR A 121 -3.55 16.33 4.38
CA THR A 121 -4.26 16.29 5.67
C THR A 121 -3.73 15.14 6.53
N PHE A 122 -3.66 13.94 5.96
CA PHE A 122 -3.10 12.74 6.59
C PHE A 122 -1.63 12.95 6.98
N ALA A 123 -0.83 13.50 6.08
CA ALA A 123 0.57 13.88 6.33
C ALA A 123 0.70 14.98 7.38
N SER A 124 -0.35 15.69 7.76
CA SER A 124 -0.30 16.67 8.86
C SER A 124 -0.82 16.11 10.20
N ALA A 125 -1.05 14.80 10.27
CA ALA A 125 -1.69 14.13 11.42
C ALA A 125 -3.10 14.66 11.75
N ARG A 126 -3.72 15.36 10.79
CA ARG A 126 -5.10 15.81 10.94
C ARG A 126 -6.01 14.64 10.56
N GLY A 127 -7.09 14.48 11.32
CA GLY A 127 -8.11 13.50 11.00
C GLY A 127 -8.66 13.72 9.60
N GLY A 128 -9.13 12.63 9.00
CA GLY A 128 -9.65 12.61 7.65
C GLY A 128 -9.93 11.17 7.22
N PRO A 129 -10.46 10.99 6.01
CA PRO A 129 -10.95 9.68 5.58
C PRO A 129 -9.81 8.73 5.20
N LEU A 130 -8.58 9.22 5.08
CA LEU A 130 -7.43 8.43 4.62
C LEU A 130 -6.75 7.72 5.79
N HIS A 131 -6.60 6.40 5.67
CA HIS A 131 -5.95 5.56 6.67
C HIS A 131 -4.63 4.96 6.21
N VAL A 132 -4.51 4.69 4.90
CA VAL A 132 -3.32 4.08 4.29
C VAL A 132 -3.01 4.79 2.99
N VAL A 133 -1.73 5.06 2.75
CA VAL A 133 -1.21 5.44 1.42
C VAL A 133 -0.10 4.45 1.06
N ILE A 134 -0.16 3.87 -0.13
CA ILE A 134 0.91 3.01 -0.65
C ILE A 134 1.46 3.68 -1.90
N THR A 135 2.78 3.77 -1.99
CA THR A 135 3.44 4.25 -3.20
C THR A 135 4.43 3.24 -3.70
N ARG A 136 4.37 2.97 -5.01
CA ARG A 136 5.34 2.14 -5.71
C ARG A 136 6.33 3.01 -6.48
N ALA A 137 7.61 2.94 -6.11
CA ALA A 137 8.68 3.59 -6.86
C ALA A 137 9.29 2.63 -7.89
N ALA A 138 10.03 3.16 -8.86
CA ALA A 138 10.66 2.36 -9.93
C ALA A 138 11.85 1.52 -9.42
N ASP A 139 12.58 2.10 -8.49
CA ASP A 139 13.94 1.72 -8.09
C ASP A 139 14.03 1.38 -6.59
N THR A 140 12.92 1.54 -5.85
CA THR A 140 12.84 1.19 -4.44
C THR A 140 11.67 0.25 -4.17
N ASN A 141 11.71 -0.35 -2.99
CA ASN A 141 10.59 -1.09 -2.42
C ASN A 141 9.32 -0.23 -2.32
N ASP A 142 8.19 -0.88 -2.10
CA ASP A 142 6.92 -0.22 -1.83
C ASP A 142 6.99 0.48 -0.47
N LEU A 143 6.40 1.67 -0.40
CA LEU A 143 6.23 2.41 0.86
C LEU A 143 4.77 2.37 1.28
N VAL A 144 4.51 1.89 2.50
CA VAL A 144 3.20 1.82 3.13
C VAL A 144 3.14 2.84 4.26
N PHE A 145 2.45 3.95 4.04
CA PHE A 145 2.22 4.99 5.03
C PHE A 145 0.94 4.74 5.81
N VAL A 146 1.05 4.74 7.14
CA VAL A 146 -0.08 4.55 8.06
C VAL A 146 0.01 5.52 9.23
N ALA A 147 -1.11 5.86 9.86
CA ALA A 147 -1.10 6.58 11.12
C ALA A 147 -0.27 5.81 12.19
N GLN A 148 0.35 6.51 13.14
CA GLN A 148 1.08 5.88 14.25
C GLN A 148 0.20 4.95 15.10
N HIS A 149 -1.08 5.29 15.18
CA HIS A 149 -2.13 4.52 15.84
C HIS A 149 -3.24 4.23 14.83
N PRO A 150 -3.01 3.28 13.91
CA PRO A 150 -3.97 2.99 12.84
C PRO A 150 -5.19 2.24 13.41
N PRO A 151 -6.38 2.32 12.79
CA PRO A 151 -7.55 1.57 13.22
C PRO A 151 -7.35 0.05 13.12
N ASP A 152 -8.23 -0.73 13.74
CA ASP A 152 -8.11 -2.20 13.81
C ASP A 152 -8.10 -2.88 12.45
N SER A 153 -8.87 -2.37 11.47
CA SER A 153 -8.87 -2.87 10.10
C SER A 153 -7.47 -2.80 9.48
N VAL A 154 -6.79 -1.66 9.64
CA VAL A 154 -5.42 -1.46 9.16
C VAL A 154 -4.41 -2.29 9.96
N ARG A 155 -4.56 -2.40 11.29
CA ARG A 155 -3.67 -3.28 12.10
C ARG A 155 -3.74 -4.73 11.63
N THR A 156 -4.95 -5.22 11.41
CA THR A 156 -5.20 -6.58 10.92
C THR A 156 -4.58 -6.79 9.54
N LEU A 157 -4.73 -5.81 8.65
CA LEU A 157 -4.12 -5.84 7.32
C LEU A 157 -2.58 -5.86 7.38
N LEU A 158 -1.97 -4.99 8.17
CA LEU A 158 -0.51 -4.95 8.36
C LEU A 158 0.02 -6.29 8.89
N HIS A 159 -0.68 -6.89 9.86
CA HIS A 159 -0.34 -8.22 10.36
C HIS A 159 -0.47 -9.30 9.27
N GLY A 160 -1.54 -9.25 8.45
CA GLY A 160 -1.73 -10.12 7.30
C GLY A 160 -0.60 -10.03 6.26
N TRP A 161 0.01 -8.85 6.12
CA TRP A 161 1.20 -8.61 5.29
C TRP A 161 2.53 -8.92 6.00
N ALA A 162 2.48 -9.51 7.19
CA ALA A 162 3.65 -9.77 8.05
C ALA A 162 4.47 -8.50 8.38
N ILE A 163 3.83 -7.32 8.38
CA ILE A 163 4.41 -6.08 8.86
C ILE A 163 4.25 -6.03 10.38
N ASP A 164 5.33 -6.30 11.09
CA ASP A 164 5.42 -6.22 12.54
C ASP A 164 6.32 -5.04 12.94
N ARG A 165 5.72 -4.04 13.61
CA ARG A 165 6.40 -2.83 14.07
C ARG A 165 7.56 -3.13 15.03
N ASP A 166 7.45 -4.17 15.84
CA ASP A 166 8.46 -4.51 16.84
C ASP A 166 9.64 -5.27 16.24
N ARG A 167 9.45 -5.85 15.05
CA ARG A 167 10.51 -6.54 14.29
C ARG A 167 11.13 -5.67 13.20
N ALA A 168 10.50 -4.56 12.85
CA ALA A 168 10.97 -3.67 11.80
C ALA A 168 12.27 -2.94 12.19
N GLU A 169 13.18 -2.77 11.23
CA GLU A 169 14.35 -1.92 11.40
C GLU A 169 13.89 -0.46 11.47
N ARG A 170 14.26 0.27 12.54
CA ARG A 170 13.79 1.64 12.75
C ARG A 170 14.74 2.65 12.11
N ARG A 171 14.19 3.56 11.31
CA ARG A 171 14.90 4.70 10.71
C ARG A 171 14.15 6.00 10.94
N ALA A 172 14.86 7.12 10.86
CA ALA A 172 14.22 8.44 10.91
C ALA A 172 13.54 8.75 9.58
N TYR A 173 12.29 9.24 9.63
CA TYR A 173 11.48 9.57 8.45
C TYR A 173 12.13 10.54 7.47
N VAL A 174 12.95 11.48 7.97
CA VAL A 174 13.73 12.41 7.13
C VAL A 174 14.63 11.72 6.10
N ARG A 175 14.94 10.42 6.29
CA ARG A 175 15.72 9.63 5.34
C ARG A 175 14.96 9.27 4.06
N LEU A 176 13.63 9.37 4.04
CA LEU A 176 12.83 9.10 2.84
C LEU A 176 13.04 10.15 1.73
N ARG A 177 13.42 11.39 2.08
CA ARG A 177 13.70 12.47 1.12
C ARG A 177 12.60 12.63 0.06
N ASP A 178 12.88 12.30 -1.21
CA ASP A 178 11.96 12.45 -2.35
C ASP A 178 10.85 11.38 -2.39
N ALA A 179 10.98 10.36 -1.56
CA ALA A 179 9.97 9.33 -1.35
C ALA A 179 9.05 9.62 -0.15
N ALA A 180 9.26 10.75 0.55
CA ALA A 180 8.38 11.16 1.65
C ALA A 180 6.93 11.40 1.19
N LEU A 181 5.97 11.13 2.07
CA LEU A 181 4.53 11.27 1.82
C LEU A 181 4.16 12.66 1.30
N GLU A 182 4.83 13.70 1.80
CA GLU A 182 4.62 15.10 1.43
C GLU A 182 4.92 15.37 -0.05
N ARG A 183 5.69 14.50 -0.71
CA ARG A 183 6.03 14.59 -2.14
C ARG A 183 5.05 13.86 -3.05
N VAL A 184 4.18 13.02 -2.50
CA VAL A 184 3.21 12.24 -3.31
C VAL A 184 2.22 13.14 -4.05
N PRO A 185 1.64 14.21 -3.45
CA PRO A 185 0.74 15.11 -4.17
C PRO A 185 1.34 15.73 -5.43
N ASP A 186 2.63 16.02 -5.43
CA ASP A 186 3.33 16.63 -6.58
C ASP A 186 3.48 15.64 -7.74
N LYS A 187 3.37 14.33 -7.46
CA LYS A 187 3.47 13.23 -8.43
C LYS A 187 2.12 12.83 -9.03
N LEU A 188 1.00 13.26 -8.44
CA LEU A 188 -0.33 12.92 -8.93
C LEU A 188 -0.70 13.66 -10.21
N LYS A 189 -0.16 14.87 -10.40
CA LYS A 189 -0.47 15.68 -11.58
C LYS A 189 0.24 15.10 -12.81
N PRO A 190 -0.48 14.91 -13.94
CA PRO A 190 0.19 14.55 -15.19
C PRO A 190 1.20 15.64 -15.56
N ARG A 191 2.42 15.22 -15.88
CA ARG A 191 3.46 16.09 -16.45
C ARG A 191 3.14 16.40 -17.91
#